data_AF-A0AAE2YHP3-F1
#
_entry.id   AF-A0AAE2YHP3-F1
#
_cell.length_a   1.000
_cell.length_b   1.000
_cell.length_c   1.000
_cell.angle_alpha   90.00
_cell.angle_beta   90.00
_cell.angle_gamma   90.00
#
_symmetry.space_group_name_H-M   'P 1'
#
loop_
_entity.id
_entity.type
_entity.pdbx_description
1 polymer ?
#
loop_
_entity_poly.entity_id
_entity_poly.type
_entity_poly.pdbx_seq_one_letter_code
_entity_poly.pdbx_strand_id
1 'polypeptide(L)' 'MVIAKSGLLVCGNFDINELEKRNVTAARIVGLTKIEDVLQRNVVSVTSRAKALGVDVGMSGSDALEKMNI' A
#
# COMPACT_ATOMS: atom_id res chain seq x y z
N MET A 1 6.09 3.21 -7.15
CA MET A 1 6.16 2.25 -6.04
C MET A 1 7.04 2.86 -4.96
N VAL A 2 6.57 2.86 -3.71
CA VAL A 2 7.30 3.38 -2.55
C VAL A 2 7.64 2.21 -1.65
N ILE A 3 8.88 2.14 -1.17
CA ILE A 3 9.34 1.06 -0.28
C ILE A 3 9.32 1.62 1.14
N ALA A 4 8.67 0.92 2.06
CA ALA A 4 8.71 1.17 3.49
C ALA A 4 9.49 0.06 4.20
N LYS A 5 9.81 0.27 5.46
CA LYS A 5 10.65 -0.62 6.27
C LYS A 5 10.06 -2.03 6.42
N SER A 6 8.74 -2.08 6.62
CA SER A 6 7.96 -3.29 6.90
C SER A 6 6.94 -3.61 5.78
N GLY A 7 6.97 -2.88 4.65
CA GLY A 7 6.03 -3.10 3.54
C GLY A 7 6.28 -2.26 2.29
N LEU A 8 5.38 -2.38 1.31
CA LEU A 8 5.53 -1.80 -0.03
C LEU A 8 4.24 -1.12 -0.49
N LEU A 9 4.33 0.14 -0.90
CA LEU A 9 3.23 0.86 -1.50
C LEU A 9 3.32 0.77 -3.03
N VAL A 10 2.38 0.07 -3.65
CA VAL A 10 2.36 -0.16 -5.10
C VAL A 10 1.20 0.60 -5.75
N CYS A 11 1.40 1.08 -6.98
CA CYS A 11 0.37 1.79 -7.73
C CYS A 11 -0.15 0.99 -8.91
N GLY A 12 -1.44 1.14 -9.22
CA GLY A 12 -2.08 0.92 -10.54
C GLY A 12 -1.93 -0.46 -11.19
N ASN A 13 -0.73 -0.81 -11.61
CA ASN A 13 -0.41 -1.97 -12.43
C ASN A 13 0.15 -3.18 -11.66
N PHE A 14 0.25 -3.11 -10.34
CA PHE A 14 0.67 -4.27 -9.55
C PHE A 14 -0.52 -5.13 -9.12
N ASP A 15 -0.40 -6.42 -9.39
CA ASP A 15 -1.33 -7.44 -8.92
C ASP A 15 -1.15 -7.72 -7.43
N ILE A 16 -2.09 -7.22 -6.63
CA ILE A 16 -2.08 -7.45 -5.18
C ILE A 16 -2.24 -8.93 -4.84
N ASN A 17 -2.90 -9.69 -5.71
CA ASN A 17 -3.09 -11.14 -5.57
C ASN A 17 -1.76 -11.91 -5.63
N GLU A 18 -0.83 -11.53 -6.51
CA GLU A 18 0.49 -12.15 -6.56
C GLU A 18 1.33 -11.82 -5.33
N LEU A 19 1.25 -10.56 -4.88
CA LEU A 19 1.91 -10.11 -3.65
C LEU A 19 1.36 -10.85 -2.42
N GLU A 20 0.05 -11.06 -2.36
CA GLU A 20 -0.58 -11.84 -1.30
C GLU A 20 -0.14 -13.31 -1.33
N LYS A 21 -0.13 -13.95 -2.51
CA LYS A 21 0.39 -15.33 -2.67
C LYS A 21 1.84 -15.46 -2.20
N ARG A 22 2.65 -14.45 -2.48
CA ARG A 22 4.06 -14.36 -2.04
C ARG A 22 4.21 -13.90 -0.60
N ASN A 23 3.11 -13.71 0.14
CA ASN A 23 3.12 -13.23 1.52
C ASN A 23 3.87 -11.89 1.67
N VAL A 24 3.76 -11.01 0.68
CA VAL A 24 4.40 -9.70 0.70
C VAL A 24 3.46 -8.69 1.37
N THR A 25 3.99 -7.89 2.30
CA THR A 25 3.25 -6.77 2.87
C THR A 25 3.19 -5.63 1.85
N ALA A 26 2.04 -5.47 1.21
CA ALA A 26 1.83 -4.38 0.27
C ALA A 26 0.44 -3.73 0.38
N ALA A 27 0.39 -2.45 0.03
CA ALA A 27 -0.82 -1.66 -0.12
C ALA A 27 -0.87 -1.04 -1.52
N ARG A 28 -2.04 -1.11 -2.16
CA ARG A 28 -2.28 -0.69 -3.54
C ARG A 28 -3.09 0.60 -3.59
N ILE A 29 -2.61 1.57 -4.36
CA ILE A 29 -3.27 2.85 -4.62
C ILE A 29 -3.52 3.02 -6.13
N VAL A 30 -4.57 3.75 -6.50
CA VAL A 30 -4.93 4.02 -7.91
C VAL A 30 -5.31 5.48 -8.11
N GLY A 31 -5.29 5.92 -9.37
CA GLY A 31 -5.72 7.26 -9.76
C GLY A 31 -4.67 8.35 -9.54
N LEU A 32 -3.38 8.01 -9.51
CA LEU A 32 -2.31 8.98 -9.29
C LEU A 32 -1.99 9.74 -10.57
N THR A 33 -1.86 11.06 -10.46
CA THR A 33 -1.35 11.91 -11.56
C THR A 33 0.10 12.31 -11.29
N LYS A 34 0.46 12.53 -10.01
CA LYS A 34 1.81 12.85 -9.56
C LYS A 34 2.29 11.89 -8.47
N ILE A 35 3.61 11.81 -8.27
CA ILE A 35 4.24 11.05 -7.18
C ILE A 35 3.82 11.60 -5.81
N GLU A 36 3.63 12.91 -5.69
CA GLU A 36 3.20 13.55 -4.43
C GLU A 36 1.78 13.12 -4.02
N ASP A 37 0.91 12.83 -5.00
CA ASP A 37 -0.45 12.35 -4.74
C ASP A 37 -0.47 10.96 -4.09
N VAL A 38 0.64 10.21 -4.17
CA VAL A 38 0.76 8.86 -3.58
C VAL A 38 0.39 8.86 -2.11
N LEU A 39 0.79 9.90 -1.38
CA LEU A 39 0.57 10.05 0.05
C LEU A 39 -0.88 10.47 0.35
N GLN A 40 -1.50 11.24 -0.54
CA GLN A 40 -2.86 11.74 -0.34
C GLN A 40 -3.95 10.81 -0.87
N ARG A 41 -3.61 9.90 -1.79
CA ARG A 41 -4.57 8.95 -2.36
C ARG A 41 -4.92 7.84 -1.39
N ASN A 42 -6.15 7.36 -1.56
CA ASN A 42 -6.67 6.28 -0.75
C ASN A 42 -6.21 4.92 -1.29
N VAL A 43 -5.82 4.05 -0.37
CA VAL A 43 -5.53 2.65 -0.63
C VAL A 43 -6.82 1.97 -1.08
N VAL A 44 -6.76 1.28 -2.21
CA VAL A 44 -7.90 0.55 -2.79
C VAL A 44 -7.81 -0.94 -2.57
N SER A 45 -6.63 -1.47 -2.24
CA SER A 45 -6.47 -2.88 -1.88
C SER A 45 -5.26 -3.03 -0.96
N VAL A 46 -5.36 -3.92 0.01
CA VAL A 46 -4.26 -4.27 0.91
C VAL A 46 -4.06 -5.77 0.90
N THR A 47 -2.83 -6.20 1.12
CA THR A 47 -2.53 -7.62 1.40
C THR A 47 -2.93 -7.97 2.83
N SER A 48 -3.21 -9.25 3.06
CA SER A 48 -3.53 -9.76 4.40
C SER A 48 -2.49 -9.40 5.47
N ARG A 49 -1.19 -9.37 5.13
CA ARG A 49 -0.12 -8.93 6.05
C ARG A 49 -0.16 -7.43 6.36
N ALA A 50 -0.42 -6.60 5.35
CA ALA A 50 -0.59 -5.15 5.56
C ALA A 50 -1.77 -4.87 6.48
N LYS A 51 -2.86 -5.63 6.32
CA LYS A 51 -4.03 -5.57 7.20
C LYS A 51 -3.69 -5.97 8.64
N ALA A 52 -2.86 -6.98 8.83
CA ALA A 52 -2.37 -7.39 10.16
C ALA A 52 -1.50 -6.32 10.84
N LEU A 53 -0.81 -5.47 10.08
CA LEU A 53 -0.08 -4.29 10.60
C LEU A 53 -0.99 -3.08 10.87
N GLY A 54 -2.29 -3.18 10.56
CA GLY A 54 -3.24 -2.10 10.74
C GLY A 54 -3.35 -1.15 9.55
N VAL A 55 -2.94 -1.58 8.36
CA VAL A 55 -3.22 -0.87 7.10
C VAL A 55 -4.51 -1.39 6.49
N ASP A 56 -5.51 -0.52 6.36
CA ASP A 56 -6.81 -0.90 5.82
C ASP A 56 -7.15 -0.20 4.50
N VAL A 57 -8.13 -0.74 3.78
CA VAL A 57 -8.61 -0.13 2.53
C VAL A 57 -9.31 1.19 2.86
N GLY A 58 -9.01 2.23 2.10
CA GLY A 58 -9.53 3.58 2.34
C GLY A 58 -8.59 4.48 3.17
N MET A 59 -7.53 3.95 3.78
CA MET A 59 -6.48 4.78 4.38
C MET A 59 -5.77 5.62 3.34
N SER A 60 -5.29 6.80 3.75
CA SER A 60 -4.39 7.57 2.90
C SER A 60 -3.07 6.82 2.72
N GLY A 61 -2.40 7.02 1.59
CA GLY A 61 -1.06 6.46 1.37
C GLY A 61 -0.07 6.90 2.45
N SER A 62 -0.27 8.08 3.04
CA SER A 62 0.48 8.58 4.21
C SER A 62 0.31 7.67 5.42
N ASP A 63 -0.94 7.41 5.82
CA ASP A 63 -1.26 6.56 6.97
C ASP A 63 -0.73 5.13 6.75
N ALA A 64 -0.92 4.60 5.54
CA ALA A 64 -0.44 3.28 5.17
C ALA A 64 1.09 3.20 5.25
N LEU A 65 1.80 4.23 4.78
CA LEU A 65 3.25 4.30 4.86
C LEU A 65 3.71 4.38 6.32
N GLU A 66 3.03 5.18 7.15
CA GLU A 66 3.38 5.36 8.56
C GLU A 66 3.28 4.04 9.34
N LYS A 67 2.21 3.28 9.12
CA LYS A 67 2.03 1.92 9.69
C LYS A 67 3.08 0.92 9.20
N MET A 68 3.56 1.07 7.97
CA MET A 68 4.61 0.21 7.39
C MET A 68 6.04 0.68 7.68
N ASN A 69 6.24 1.85 8.31
CA ASN A 69 7.57 2.41 8.60
C ASN A 69 8.05 2.16 10.04
N ILE A 70 7.27 1.42 10.83
CA ILE A 70 7.60 0.96 12.18
C ILE A 70 8.59 -0.20 12.12
#